data_AF-A0A958C2A9-F1
#
_entry.id   AF-A0A958C2A9-F1
#
_cell.length_a   1.000
_cell.length_b   1.000
_cell.length_c   1.000
_cell.angle_alpha   90.00
_cell.angle_beta   90.00
_cell.angle_gamma   90.00
#
_symmetry.space_group_name_H-M   'P 1'
#
loop_
_entity.id
_entity.type
_entity.pdbx_description
1 polymer ?
#
loop_
_entity_poly.entity_id
_entity_poly.type
_entity_poly.pdbx_seq_one_letter_code
_entity_poly.pdbx_strand_id
1 'polypeptide(L)' 'LVGADGYGAWIPVSLAQQDDSLLAYEWQGEPLPILHGFPLRAVFPESPGYMWVKWLVRIEIR' A
#
# COMPACT_ATOMS: atom_id res chain seq x y z
N LEU A 1 4.82 -2.77 6.74
CA LEU A 1 4.41 -1.51 6.06
C LEU A 1 3.89 -0.54 7.10
N VAL A 2 4.21 0.75 7.00
CA VAL A 2 3.75 1.80 7.95
C VAL A 2 3.31 3.06 7.19
N GLY A 3 2.12 3.55 7.54
CA GLY A 3 1.52 4.78 7.03
C GLY A 3 1.81 6.00 7.93
N ALA A 4 1.65 7.20 7.38
CA ALA A 4 1.87 8.47 8.07
C ALA A 4 0.91 8.70 9.24
N ASP A 5 -0.24 8.03 9.23
CA ASP A 5 -1.23 8.01 10.33
C ASP A 5 -0.85 7.06 11.47
N GLY A 6 0.29 6.39 11.38
CA GLY A 6 0.75 5.40 12.33
C GLY A 6 0.15 4.00 12.13
N TYR A 7 -0.76 3.81 11.16
CA TYR A 7 -1.27 2.49 10.83
C TYR A 7 -0.17 1.62 10.22
N GLY A 8 -0.15 0.33 10.56
CA GLY A 8 0.81 -0.61 10.01
C GLY A 8 0.22 -1.98 9.77
N ALA A 9 0.74 -2.66 8.76
CA ALA A 9 0.38 -4.03 8.41
C ALA A 9 1.62 -4.84 8.03
N TRP A 10 1.57 -6.14 8.31
CA TRP A 10 2.57 -7.13 7.93
C TRP A 10 1.98 -8.05 6.86
N ILE A 11 2.73 -8.27 5.80
CA ILE A 11 2.38 -9.21 4.75
C ILE A 11 3.55 -10.18 4.52
N PRO A 12 3.31 -11.41 4.05
CA PRO A 12 4.37 -12.28 3.57
C PRO A 12 5.14 -11.62 2.43
N VAL A 13 6.46 -11.81 2.37
CA VAL A 13 7.30 -11.31 1.27
C VAL A 13 6.85 -11.93 -0.06
N SER A 14 6.40 -13.18 -0.06
CA SER A 14 5.85 -13.85 -1.24
C SER A 14 4.62 -13.14 -1.81
N LEU A 15 3.76 -12.56 -0.96
CA LEU A 15 2.63 -11.74 -1.40
C LEU A 15 3.13 -10.41 -1.97
N ALA A 16 4.08 -9.75 -1.30
CA ALA A 16 4.65 -8.48 -1.76
C ALA A 16 5.36 -8.58 -3.13
N GLN A 17 5.80 -9.78 -3.51
CA GLN A 17 6.52 -10.08 -4.75
C GLN A 17 5.61 -10.56 -5.89
N GLN A 18 4.29 -10.63 -5.70
CA GLN A 18 3.38 -10.96 -6.80
C GLN A 18 3.33 -9.84 -7.83
N ASP A 19 3.14 -10.19 -9.11
CA ASP A 19 3.19 -9.25 -10.24
C ASP A 19 2.12 -8.15 -10.17
N ASP A 20 1.01 -8.40 -9.48
CA ASP A 20 -0.12 -7.49 -9.31
C ASP A 20 -0.06 -6.68 -8.00
N SER A 21 0.96 -6.93 -7.17
CA SER A 21 1.22 -6.15 -5.96
C SER A 21 1.97 -4.87 -6.31
N LEU A 22 1.45 -3.74 -5.86
CA LEU A 22 1.91 -2.44 -6.34
C LEU A 22 1.95 -1.36 -5.25
N LEU A 23 2.87 -0.43 -5.45
CA LEU A 23 2.87 0.87 -4.78
C LEU A 23 2.17 1.87 -5.69
N ALA A 24 0.89 2.12 -5.40
CA ALA A 24 0.06 2.99 -6.22
C ALA A 24 0.26 4.46 -5.81
N TYR A 25 0.51 5.32 -6.78
CA TYR A 25 0.52 6.78 -6.65
C TYR A 25 -0.59 7.47 -7.46
N GLU A 26 -1.24 6.72 -8.36
CA GLU A 26 -2.34 7.16 -9.23
C GLU A 26 -3.51 6.18 -9.21
N TRP A 27 -4.70 6.68 -9.57
CA TRP A 27 -5.88 5.90 -9.85
C TRP A 27 -6.64 6.50 -11.04
N GLN A 28 -6.83 5.70 -12.09
CA GLN A 28 -7.46 6.12 -13.35
C GLN A 28 -6.74 7.31 -14.04
N GLY A 29 -5.40 7.33 -13.98
CA GLY A 29 -4.58 8.35 -14.63
C GLY A 29 -4.45 9.67 -13.87
N GLU A 30 -5.10 9.79 -12.72
CA GLU A 30 -5.01 10.95 -11.84
C GLU A 30 -4.30 10.58 -10.53
N PRO A 31 -3.63 11.54 -9.86
CA PRO A 31 -3.08 11.30 -8.53
C PRO A 31 -4.14 10.77 -7.57
N LEU A 32 -3.74 9.91 -6.63
CA LEU A 32 -4.69 9.37 -5.65
C LEU A 32 -5.44 10.50 -4.91
N PRO A 33 -6.75 10.37 -4.67
CA PRO A 33 -7.43 11.22 -3.69
C PRO A 33 -6.78 11.07 -2.30
N ILE A 34 -6.83 12.13 -1.48
CA ILE A 34 -6.25 12.13 -0.12
C ILE A 34 -6.74 10.92 0.69
N LEU A 35 -8.06 10.68 0.71
CA LEU A 35 -8.65 9.59 1.48
C LEU A 35 -8.29 8.20 0.92
N HIS A 36 -7.83 8.11 -0.33
CA HIS A 36 -7.40 6.88 -0.97
C HIS A 36 -5.91 6.58 -0.73
N GLY A 37 -5.16 7.50 -0.14
CA GLY A 37 -3.78 7.26 0.28
C GLY A 37 -2.72 8.13 -0.38
N PHE A 38 -3.09 9.27 -0.98
CA PHE A 38 -2.11 10.21 -1.54
C PHE A 38 -0.97 10.56 -0.56
N PRO A 39 0.31 10.54 -0.97
CA PRO A 39 0.77 10.38 -2.35
C PRO A 39 1.03 8.93 -2.75
N LEU A 40 1.02 7.99 -1.81
CA LEU A 40 1.43 6.60 -2.05
C LEU A 40 0.69 5.64 -1.12
N ARG A 41 0.19 4.53 -1.68
CA ARG A 41 -0.34 3.41 -0.90
C ARG A 41 0.24 2.09 -1.38
N ALA A 42 0.20 1.07 -0.51
CA ALA A 42 0.36 -0.30 -0.92
C ALA A 42 -0.98 -0.90 -1.38
N VAL A 43 -0.94 -1.81 -2.35
CA VAL A 43 -2.09 -2.53 -2.92
C VAL A 43 -1.67 -3.97 -3.14
N PHE A 44 -2.45 -4.91 -2.63
CA PHE A 44 -2.21 -6.34 -2.72
C PHE A 44 -3.53 -7.05 -3.07
N PRO A 45 -3.86 -7.22 -4.37
CA PRO A 45 -5.17 -7.70 -4.83
C PRO A 45 -5.67 -8.98 -4.14
N GLU A 46 -4.75 -9.90 -3.86
CA GLU A 46 -5.03 -11.18 -3.19
C GLU A 46 -5.20 -11.08 -1.65
N SER A 47 -5.34 -9.86 -1.11
CA SER A 47 -5.48 -9.64 0.34
C SER A 47 -6.60 -8.66 0.71
N PRO A 48 -7.12 -8.73 1.95
CA PRO A 48 -8.10 -7.77 2.43
C PRO A 48 -7.61 -6.33 2.41
N GLY A 49 -8.50 -5.39 2.07
CA GLY A 49 -8.17 -3.98 1.89
C GLY A 49 -7.59 -3.26 3.11
N TYR A 50 -7.74 -3.79 4.34
CA TYR A 50 -7.08 -3.22 5.52
C TYR A 50 -5.55 -3.42 5.47
N MET A 51 -5.05 -4.43 4.76
CA MET A 51 -3.60 -4.65 4.58
C MET A 51 -2.98 -3.65 3.60
N TRP A 52 -3.80 -2.91 2.85
CA TRP A 52 -3.39 -1.99 1.81
C TRP A 52 -3.07 -0.61 2.41
N VAL A 53 -1.96 -0.54 3.13
CA VAL A 53 -1.54 0.64 3.91
C VAL A 53 -1.55 1.90 3.04
N LYS A 54 -2.35 2.89 3.45
CA LYS A 54 -2.43 4.22 2.86
C LYS A 54 -1.34 5.13 3.42
N TRP A 55 -1.04 6.21 2.70
CA TRP A 55 -0.07 7.24 3.14
C TRP A 55 1.27 6.61 3.52
N LEU A 56 1.74 5.66 2.70
CA LEU A 56 2.86 4.80 3.00
C LEU A 56 4.16 5.60 3.14
N VAL A 57 4.81 5.50 4.31
CA VAL A 57 6.06 6.21 4.61
C VAL A 57 7.23 5.28 4.90
N ARG A 58 6.97 4.01 5.24
CA ARG A 58 8.04 3.04 5.53
C ARG A 58 7.68 1.61 5.13
N ILE A 59 8.64 0.95 4.51
CA ILE A 59 8.65 -0.50 4.26
C ILE A 59 9.85 -1.06 5.02
N GLU A 60 9.63 -2.15 5.75
CA GLU A 60 10.67 -2.84 6.52
C GLU A 60 10.54 -4.33 6.20
N ILE A 61 11.67 -4.97 5.92
CA ILE A 61 11.76 -6.41 5.63
C ILE A 61 12.45 -7.05 6.83
N ARG A 62 11.92 -8.18 7.30
CA ARG A 62 12.46 -8.98 8.40
C ARG A 62 12.55 -10.44 8.00
#